data_AF-A0A7J3TF08-F1
#
_entry.id   AF-A0A7J3TF08-F1
#
_cell.length_a   1.000
_cell.length_b   1.000
_cell.length_c   1.000
_cell.angle_alpha   90.00
_cell.angle_beta   90.00
_cell.angle_gamma   90.00
#
_symmetry.space_group_name_H-M   'P 1'
#
loop_
_entity.id
_entity.type
_entity.pdbx_description
1 polymer ?
#
loop_
_entity_poly.entity_id
_entity_poly.type
_entity_poly.pdbx_seq_one_letter_code
_entity_poly.pdbx_strand_id
1 'polypeptide(L)'
;FPTKGAWDRLVMDSKYEEMLKKRNPSGRFGNIDEISDLAAYLISNNADYINGEVVTIDGGEWLNAGGEFNILGTLSPEEMSMFSRRV
;
A
#
# COMPACT_ATOMS: atom_id res chain seq x y z
N PHE A 1 -5.70 -6.54 -3.27
CA PHE A 1 -7.08 -6.80 -3.71
C PHE A 1 -7.58 -8.07 -3.04
N PRO A 2 -8.61 -8.00 -2.20
CA PRO A 2 -9.19 -9.18 -1.58
C PRO A 2 -9.70 -10.16 -2.63
N THR A 3 -9.32 -11.43 -2.50
CA THR A 3 -9.90 -12.53 -3.29
C THR A 3 -10.26 -13.66 -2.33
N LYS A 4 -11.35 -14.37 -2.60
CA LYS A 4 -11.81 -15.48 -1.74
C LYS A 4 -10.67 -16.46 -1.41
N GLY A 5 -9.95 -16.93 -2.42
CA GLY A 5 -8.91 -17.94 -2.25
C GLY A 5 -7.66 -17.45 -1.50
N ALA A 6 -7.30 -16.17 -1.59
CA ALA A 6 -6.16 -15.62 -0.84
C ALA A 6 -6.56 -15.24 0.58
N TRP A 7 -7.73 -14.62 0.76
CA TRP A 7 -8.21 -14.20 2.09
C TRP A 7 -8.43 -15.39 3.01
N ASP A 8 -9.12 -16.42 2.53
CA ASP A 8 -9.43 -17.63 3.32
C ASP A 8 -8.15 -18.37 3.78
N ARG A 9 -7.02 -18.16 3.10
CA ARG A 9 -5.77 -18.90 3.35
C ARG A 9 -4.67 -18.07 4.04
N LEU A 10 -4.65 -16.75 3.81
CA LEU A 10 -3.55 -15.87 4.23
C LEU A 10 -3.97 -14.86 5.30
N VAL A 11 -5.26 -14.53 5.40
CA VAL A 11 -5.78 -13.58 6.39
C VAL A 11 -6.54 -14.36 7.45
N MET A 12 -5.87 -14.64 8.57
CA MET A 12 -6.37 -15.57 9.59
C MET A 12 -7.55 -15.03 10.40
N ASP A 13 -7.51 -13.74 10.77
CA ASP A 13 -8.54 -13.08 11.56
C ASP A 13 -8.56 -11.56 11.31
N SER A 14 -9.53 -10.87 11.93
CA SER A 14 -9.71 -9.42 11.79
C SER A 14 -8.54 -8.60 12.33
N LYS A 15 -7.79 -9.11 13.31
CA LYS A 15 -6.61 -8.40 13.85
C LYS A 15 -5.47 -8.41 12.82
N TYR A 16 -5.27 -9.53 12.13
CA TYR A 16 -4.31 -9.58 11.01
C TYR A 16 -4.73 -8.68 9.86
N GLU A 17 -6.02 -8.64 9.55
CA GLU A 17 -6.54 -7.74 8.51
C GLU A 17 -6.25 -6.26 8.83
N GLU A 18 -6.53 -5.83 10.05
CA GLU A 18 -6.25 -4.45 10.50
C GLU A 18 -4.75 -4.14 10.52
N MET A 19 -3.91 -5.11 10.89
CA MET A 19 -2.46 -4.96 10.82
C MET A 19 -1.98 -4.75 9.38
N LEU A 20 -2.51 -5.51 8.41
CA LEU A 20 -2.18 -5.36 7.00
C LEU A 20 -2.64 -4.00 6.44
N LYS A 21 -3.85 -3.54 6.80
CA LYS A 21 -4.33 -2.20 6.42
C LYS A 21 -3.43 -1.09 6.97
N LYS A 22 -2.91 -1.22 8.19
CA LYS A 22 -2.00 -0.22 8.79
C LYS A 22 -0.65 -0.11 8.08
N ARG A 23 -0.19 -1.19 7.44
CA ARG A 23 1.06 -1.18 6.64
C ARG A 23 0.88 -0.44 5.31
N ASN A 24 -0.35 -0.39 4.81
CA ASN A 24 -0.72 0.34 3.60
C ASN A 24 -0.96 1.81 3.96
N PRO A 25 -0.20 2.78 3.42
CA PRO A 25 -0.43 4.21 3.67
C PRO A 25 -1.84 4.70 3.34
N SER A 26 -2.54 4.05 2.40
CA SER A 26 -3.93 4.35 2.08
C SER A 26 -4.93 3.81 3.11
N GLY A 27 -4.48 3.01 4.09
CA GLY A 27 -5.29 2.49 5.20
C GLY A 27 -6.35 1.45 4.79
N ARG A 28 -6.32 0.97 3.54
CA ARG A 28 -7.30 0.04 2.98
C ARG A 28 -6.66 -0.87 1.93
N PHE A 29 -7.34 -1.96 1.60
CA PHE A 29 -7.01 -2.72 0.41
C PHE A 29 -7.57 -2.06 -0.85
N GLY A 30 -6.91 -2.29 -1.97
CA GLY A 30 -7.45 -1.93 -3.29
C GLY A 30 -8.71 -2.73 -3.63
N ASN A 31 -9.62 -2.07 -4.34
CA ASN A 31 -10.84 -2.63 -4.93
C ASN A 31 -10.55 -3.17 -6.34
N ILE A 32 -11.23 -4.24 -6.74
CA ILE A 32 -10.98 -4.89 -8.03
C ILE A 32 -11.17 -3.93 -9.23
N ASP A 33 -12.05 -2.94 -9.09
CA ASP A 33 -12.29 -1.94 -10.12
C ASP A 33 -11.06 -1.05 -10.35
N GLU A 34 -10.27 -0.75 -9.32
CA GLU A 34 -9.09 0.13 -9.44
C GLU A 34 -7.98 -0.51 -10.30
N ILE A 35 -7.74 -1.81 -10.14
CA ILE A 35 -6.79 -2.53 -11.00
C ILE A 35 -7.37 -2.77 -12.40
N SER A 36 -8.68 -2.95 -12.51
CA SER A 36 -9.36 -3.13 -13.79
C SER A 36 -9.31 -1.86 -14.63
N ASP A 37 -9.55 -0.69 -14.03
CA ASP A 37 -9.48 0.61 -14.68
C ASP A 37 -8.05 0.94 -15.13
N LEU A 38 -7.05 0.65 -14.29
CA LEU A 38 -5.65 0.81 -14.68
C LEU A 38 -5.29 -0.10 -15.86
N ALA A 39 -5.68 -1.37 -15.82
CA ALA A 39 -5.44 -2.30 -16.93
C ALA A 39 -6.15 -1.84 -18.21
N ALA A 40 -7.40 -1.37 -18.11
CA ALA A 40 -8.16 -0.84 -19.23
C ALA A 40 -7.47 0.39 -19.85
N TYR A 41 -6.96 1.31 -19.01
CA TYR A 41 -6.19 2.46 -19.49
C TYR A 41 -4.91 2.03 -20.22
N LEU A 42 -4.11 1.13 -19.62
CA LEU A 42 -2.82 0.70 -20.17
C LEU A 42 -2.96 -0.09 -21.49
N ILE A 43 -4.08 -0.75 -21.73
CA ILE A 43 -4.36 -1.47 -22.98
C ILE A 43 -5.01 -0.55 -24.03
N SER A 44 -5.51 0.62 -23.64
CA SER A 44 -6.17 1.56 -24.53
C SER A 44 -5.19 2.35 -25.42
N ASN A 45 -5.69 2.92 -26.51
CA ASN A 45 -4.94 3.86 -27.36
C ASN A 45 -4.48 5.13 -26.63
N ASN A 46 -4.99 5.41 -25.42
CA ASN A 46 -4.56 6.55 -24.62
C ASN A 46 -3.18 6.32 -23.96
N ALA A 47 -2.68 5.09 -24.00
CA ALA A 47 -1.39 4.68 -23.43
C ALA A 47 -0.37 4.26 -24.51
N ASP A 48 -0.58 4.65 -25.77
CA ASP A 48 0.20 4.15 -26.93
C ASP A 48 1.72 4.38 -26.86
N TYR A 49 2.17 5.34 -26.03
CA TYR A 49 3.59 5.61 -25.80
C TYR A 49 4.13 5.08 -24.46
N ILE A 50 3.29 4.42 -23.66
CA ILE A 50 3.70 3.78 -22.40
C ILE A 50 4.16 2.35 -22.73
N ASN A 51 5.47 2.15 -22.71
CA ASN A 51 6.08 0.84 -22.97
C ASN A 51 7.26 0.61 -22.02
N GLY A 52 7.38 -0.61 -21.49
CA GLY A 52 8.43 -0.99 -20.53
C GLY A 52 8.21 -0.51 -19.09
N GLU A 53 7.04 0.04 -18.78
CA GLU A 53 6.71 0.58 -17.46
C GLU A 53 6.25 -0.50 -16.47
N VAL A 54 6.48 -0.27 -15.18
CA VAL A 54 6.00 -1.11 -14.07
C VAL A 54 5.19 -0.25 -13.10
N VAL A 55 3.87 -0.22 -13.28
CA VAL A 55 2.97 0.55 -12.42
C VAL A 55 2.67 -0.21 -11.13
N THR A 56 3.12 0.33 -9.99
CA THR A 56 2.82 -0.22 -8.66
C THR A 56 1.44 0.25 -8.18
N ILE A 57 0.58 -0.69 -7.79
CA ILE A 57 -0.78 -0.43 -7.28
C ILE A 57 -1.02 -1.15 -5.94
N ASP A 58 -0.34 -0.68 -4.90
CA ASP A 58 -0.34 -1.31 -3.57
C ASP A 58 -0.76 -0.36 -2.44
N GLY A 59 -1.25 0.84 -2.77
CA GLY A 59 -1.61 1.88 -1.80
C GLY A 59 -0.42 2.51 -1.07
N GLY A 60 0.81 2.29 -1.56
CA GLY A 60 2.06 2.84 -1.02
C GLY A 60 2.82 1.86 -0.13
N GLU A 61 2.39 0.59 -0.03
CA GLU A 61 3.03 -0.39 0.86
C GLU A 61 4.51 -0.59 0.55
N TRP A 62 4.90 -0.69 -0.72
CA TRP A 62 6.26 -0.89 -1.17
C TRP A 62 7.20 0.21 -0.65
N LEU A 63 6.80 1.47 -0.87
CA LEU A 63 7.59 2.61 -0.42
C LEU A 63 7.59 2.72 1.11
N ASN A 64 6.48 2.39 1.76
CA ASN A 64 6.40 2.37 3.22
C ASN A 64 7.32 1.30 3.82
N ALA A 65 7.40 0.12 3.23
CA ALA A 65 8.24 -0.99 3.69
C ALA A 65 9.74 -0.77 3.42
N GLY A 66 10.09 -0.11 2.30
CA GLY A 66 11.47 0.08 1.87
C GLY A 66 12.21 1.28 2.45
N GLY A 67 11.51 2.23 3.08
CA GLY A 67 12.14 3.45 3.61
C GLY A 67 12.71 3.27 5.01
N GLU A 68 14.02 3.53 5.17
CA GLU A 68 14.77 3.37 6.42
C GLU A 68 14.12 4.08 7.62
N PHE A 69 13.62 5.30 7.40
CA PHE A 69 13.05 6.14 8.46
C PHE A 69 11.52 6.19 8.45
N ASN A 70 10.84 5.36 7.66
CA ASN A 70 9.36 5.35 7.65
C ASN A 70 8.76 4.90 8.98
N ILE A 71 9.53 4.16 9.79
CA ILE A 71 9.15 3.83 11.16
C ILE A 71 8.89 5.08 12.01
N LEU A 72 9.52 6.23 11.71
CA LEU A 72 9.26 7.48 12.42
C LEU A 72 7.81 7.95 12.24
N GLY A 73 7.16 7.59 11.13
CA GLY A 73 5.73 7.85 10.90
C GLY A 73 4.79 7.08 11.84
N THR A 74 5.31 6.11 12.60
CA THR A 74 4.56 5.34 13.59
C THR A 74 4.68 5.88 15.03
N LEU A 75 5.56 6.86 15.25
CA LEU A 75 5.80 7.43 16.57
C LEU A 75 4.59 8.22 17.07
N SER A 76 4.36 8.17 18.38
CA SER A 76 3.43 9.08 19.04
C SER A 76 3.93 10.54 18.94
N PRO A 77 3.05 11.54 19.11
CA PRO A 77 3.47 12.94 19.17
C PRO A 77 4.55 13.20 20.24
N GLU A 78 4.48 12.53 21.38
CA GLU A 78 5.47 12.63 22.46
C GLU A 78 6.82 12.02 22.05
N GLU A 79 6.80 10.83 21.44
CA GLU A 79 8.00 10.17 20.92
C GLU A 79 8.67 11.00 19.82
N MET A 80 7.88 11.57 18.92
CA MET A 80 8.36 12.48 17.87
C MET A 80 8.95 13.77 18.46
N SER A 81 8.35 14.30 19.53
CA SER A 81 8.89 15.46 20.25
C SER A 81 10.22 15.13 20.95
N MET A 82 10.37 13.92 21.51
CA MET A 82 11.64 13.49 22.09
C MET A 82 12.72 13.27 21.02
N PHE A 83 12.36 12.66 19.89
CA PHE A 83 13.26 12.42 18.77
C PHE A 83 13.80 13.73 18.21
N SER A 84 12.93 14.70 17.92
CA SER A 84 13.31 16.01 17.34
C SER A 84 14.21 16.88 18.23
N ARG A 85 14.28 16.61 19.54
CA ARG A 85 15.22 17.29 20.46
C ARG A 85 16.63 16.68 20.46
N ARG A 86 16.81 15.50 19.87
CA ARG A 86 18.08 14.75 19.87
C ARG A 86 18.88 14.87 18.58
N VAL A 87 18.27 15.39 17.52
CA VAL A 87 18.87 15.58 16.18
C VAL A 87 19.02 17.06 15.86
#